data_AF-A0A3N9V9L1-F1
#
_entry.id   AF-A0A3N9V9L1-F1
#
_cell.length_a   1.000
_cell.length_b   1.000
_cell.length_c   1.000
_cell.angle_alpha   90.00
_cell.angle_beta   90.00
_cell.angle_gamma   90.00
#
_symmetry.space_group_name_H-M   'P 1'
#
loop_
_entity.id
_entity.type
_entity.pdbx_description
1 polymer ?
#
loop_
_entity_poly.entity_id
_entity_poly.type
_entity_poly.pdbx_seq_one_letter_code
_entity_poly.pdbx_strand_id
1 'polypeptide(L)'
;MKAVVEQAKVQKISDIFPRKPPGLRFNETDVLVVIAKTNDGTQVGATFYFSLKPDGTFEEEILGKDAAKARRHNLASFLRYYHLTDDVNNYKLKESVIDLVGREVEIVPVQGRLAIYFSQSSKRGDNA
;
A
#
# COMPACT_ATOMS: atom_id res chain seq x y z
N MET A 1 -12.43 -7.78 11.51
CA MET A 1 -12.40 -6.86 12.67
C MET A 1 -12.01 -5.46 12.17
N LYS A 2 -12.07 -4.42 13.00
CA LYS A 2 -11.66 -3.06 12.62
C LYS A 2 -10.45 -2.60 13.45
N ALA A 3 -9.64 -1.73 12.87
CA ALA A 3 -8.55 -1.02 13.52
C ALA A 3 -8.54 0.45 13.07
N VAL A 4 -8.01 1.36 13.88
CA VAL A 4 -7.86 2.77 13.52
C VAL A 4 -6.41 3.02 13.11
N VAL A 5 -6.20 3.69 11.98
CA VAL A 5 -4.85 4.05 11.52
C VAL A 5 -4.24 5.09 12.45
N GLU A 6 -3.12 4.74 13.09
CA GLU A 6 -2.34 5.66 13.93
C GLU A 6 -1.22 6.35 13.13
N GLN A 7 -0.74 5.68 12.08
CA GLN A 7 0.37 6.19 11.26
C GLN A 7 0.20 5.78 9.80
N ALA A 8 0.39 6.73 8.89
CA ALA A 8 0.52 6.47 7.48
C ALA A 8 1.60 7.39 6.89
N LYS A 9 2.64 6.82 6.29
CA LYS A 9 3.79 7.59 5.79
C LYS A 9 4.44 6.97 4.58
N VAL A 10 4.86 7.83 3.65
CA VAL A 10 5.77 7.45 2.56
C VAL A 10 7.20 7.81 2.94
N GLN A 11 8.13 6.87 2.78
CA GLN A 11 9.56 7.05 3.09
C GLN A 11 10.44 6.42 2.02
N LYS A 12 11.73 6.76 1.98
CA LYS A 12 12.68 6.02 1.17
C LYS A 12 13.03 4.70 1.86
N ILE A 13 13.19 3.65 1.08
CA ILE A 13 13.60 2.33 1.58
C ILE A 13 14.98 2.41 2.27
N SER A 14 15.88 3.26 1.76
CA SER A 14 17.19 3.52 2.35
C SER A 14 17.13 4.09 3.76
N ASP A 15 16.03 4.76 4.12
CA ASP A 15 15.87 5.37 5.45
C ASP A 15 15.41 4.33 6.48
N ILE A 16 14.88 3.19 6.02
CA ILE A 16 14.35 2.12 6.87
C ILE A 16 15.32 0.95 6.96
N PHE A 17 15.95 0.60 5.83
CA PHE A 17 16.81 -0.56 5.74
C PHE A 17 18.22 -0.18 5.31
N PRO A 18 19.27 -0.62 6.05
CA PRO A 18 20.65 -0.40 5.64
C PRO A 18 20.98 -1.12 4.32
N ARG A 19 20.24 -2.19 4.01
CA ARG A 19 20.29 -2.90 2.73
C ARG A 19 18.87 -3.17 2.24
N LYS A 20 18.63 -2.88 0.95
CA LYS A 20 17.35 -3.10 0.30
C LYS A 20 16.86 -4.56 0.47
N PRO A 21 15.61 -4.79 0.87
CA PRO A 21 15.04 -6.13 0.96
C PRO A 21 15.14 -6.91 -0.36
N PRO A 22 15.37 -8.23 -0.32
CA PRO A 22 15.42 -9.07 -1.52
C PRO A 22 14.06 -9.08 -2.24
N GLY A 23 14.07 -9.27 -3.56
CA GLY A 23 12.86 -9.33 -4.39
C GLY A 23 12.32 -7.98 -4.88
N LEU A 24 12.90 -6.86 -4.42
CA LEU A 24 12.62 -5.53 -4.94
C LEU A 24 13.53 -5.20 -6.13
N ARG A 25 12.96 -4.58 -7.17
CA ARG A 25 13.71 -4.08 -8.32
C ARG A 25 14.56 -2.88 -7.92
N PHE A 26 15.65 -2.62 -8.63
CA PHE A 26 16.54 -1.48 -8.37
C PHE A 26 15.78 -0.14 -8.23
N ASN A 27 14.78 0.10 -9.10
CA ASN A 27 14.01 1.33 -9.12
C ASN A 27 12.90 1.44 -8.05
N GLU A 28 12.58 0.40 -7.29
CA GLU A 28 11.61 0.49 -6.18
C GLU A 28 12.28 1.12 -4.97
N THR A 29 12.24 2.44 -4.85
CA THR A 29 12.98 3.20 -3.83
C THR A 29 12.13 3.69 -2.69
N ASP A 30 10.81 3.56 -2.80
CA ASP A 30 9.85 4.17 -1.91
C ASP A 30 8.98 3.10 -1.25
N VAL A 31 8.51 3.42 -0.05
CA VAL A 31 7.66 2.53 0.72
C VAL A 31 6.59 3.33 1.45
N LEU A 32 5.36 2.83 1.41
CA LEU A 32 4.25 3.29 2.22
C LEU A 32 4.12 2.33 3.39
N VAL A 33 4.19 2.87 4.60
CA VAL A 33 3.93 2.15 5.84
C VAL A 33 2.65 2.69 6.45
N VAL A 34 1.68 1.80 6.67
CA VAL A 34 0.44 2.07 7.39
C VAL A 34 0.43 1.22 8.65
N ILE A 35 0.20 1.83 9.80
CA ILE A 35 0.06 1.15 11.10
C ILE A 35 -1.31 1.49 11.65
N ALA A 36 -2.10 0.46 11.94
CA ALA A 36 -3.40 0.57 12.57
C ALA A 36 -3.43 -0.18 13.90
N LYS A 37 -4.28 0.26 14.82
CA LYS A 37 -4.43 -0.32 16.14
C LYS A 37 -5.88 -0.75 16.37
N THR A 38 -6.06 -1.99 16.80
CA THR A 38 -7.37 -2.54 17.18
C THR A 38 -7.74 -2.08 18.60
N ASN A 39 -9.01 -2.24 18.96
CA ASN A 39 -9.52 -1.85 20.28
C ASN A 39 -8.85 -2.59 21.45
N ASP A 40 -8.33 -3.80 21.22
CA ASP A 40 -7.58 -4.58 22.20
C ASP A 40 -6.11 -4.17 22.31
N GLY A 41 -5.69 -3.16 21.56
CA GLY A 41 -4.33 -2.62 21.57
C GLY A 41 -3.35 -3.29 20.59
N THR A 42 -3.78 -4.31 19.84
CA THR A 42 -2.93 -4.98 18.84
C THR A 42 -2.60 -4.04 17.67
N GLN A 43 -1.32 -3.95 17.30
CA GLN A 43 -0.88 -3.20 16.13
C GLN A 43 -0.82 -4.10 14.88
N VAL A 44 -1.37 -3.61 13.78
CA VAL A 44 -1.38 -4.28 12.48
C VAL A 44 -0.80 -3.34 11.42
N GLY A 45 0.22 -3.81 10.70
CA GLY A 45 0.91 -3.03 9.69
C GLY A 45 0.57 -3.47 8.27
N ALA A 46 0.56 -2.52 7.33
CA ALA A 46 0.65 -2.79 5.89
C ALA A 46 1.81 -2.00 5.29
N THR A 47 2.57 -2.67 4.43
CA THR A 47 3.75 -2.10 3.78
C THR A 47 3.63 -2.30 2.28
N PHE A 48 3.70 -1.21 1.51
CA PHE A 48 3.64 -1.22 0.06
C PHE A 48 4.94 -0.66 -0.51
N TYR A 49 5.63 -1.44 -1.34
CA TYR A 49 6.87 -1.02 -2.01
C TYR A 49 6.58 -0.57 -3.44
N PHE A 50 7.14 0.58 -3.84
CA PHE A 50 6.89 1.17 -5.15
C PHE A 50 8.00 2.20 -5.50
N SER A 51 7.76 2.98 -6.55
CA SER A 51 8.62 4.09 -6.97
C SER A 51 7.77 5.33 -7.11
N LEU A 52 8.12 6.41 -6.42
CA LEU A 52 7.51 7.72 -6.63
C LEU A 52 8.12 8.40 -7.86
N LYS A 53 7.29 9.14 -8.59
CA LYS A 53 7.75 10.17 -9.53
C LYS A 53 8.25 11.40 -8.76
N PRO A 54 9.05 12.28 -9.40
CA PRO A 54 9.51 13.52 -8.77
C PRO A 54 8.37 14.44 -8.28
N ASP A 55 7.20 14.38 -8.92
CA ASP A 55 6.00 15.17 -8.57
C ASP A 55 5.18 14.59 -7.40
N GLY A 56 5.60 13.45 -6.82
CA GLY A 56 4.93 12.81 -5.70
C GLY A 56 3.80 11.84 -6.06
N THR A 57 3.58 11.57 -7.35
CA THR A 57 2.64 10.54 -7.85
C THR A 57 3.32 9.19 -8.06
N PHE A 58 2.54 8.14 -8.35
CA PHE A 58 3.06 6.84 -8.79
C PHE A 58 2.18 6.26 -9.91
N GLU A 59 2.71 5.30 -10.67
CA GLU A 59 1.95 4.62 -11.72
C GLU A 59 1.53 3.23 -11.28
N GLU A 60 0.26 2.90 -11.47
CA GLU A 60 -0.25 1.54 -11.27
C GLU A 60 0.27 0.60 -12.35
N GLU A 61 0.17 0.99 -13.62
CA GLU A 61 0.62 0.19 -14.75
C GLU A 61 2.06 0.53 -15.13
N ILE A 62 2.91 -0.49 -15.19
CA ILE A 62 4.28 -0.39 -15.72
C ILE A 62 4.57 -1.51 -16.69
N LEU A 63 5.45 -1.21 -17.65
CA LEU A 63 6.01 -2.21 -18.57
C LEU A 63 7.00 -3.15 -17.83
N GLY A 64 6.83 -4.46 -17.99
CA GLY A 64 7.74 -5.51 -17.49
C GLY A 64 7.23 -6.32 -16.28
N LYS A 65 7.98 -7.39 -15.90
CA LYS A 65 7.64 -8.49 -14.94
C LYS A 65 6.52 -8.24 -13.90
N ASP A 66 5.69 -9.26 -13.72
CA ASP A 66 4.46 -9.28 -12.92
C ASP A 66 4.58 -8.80 -11.47
N ALA A 67 5.67 -9.11 -10.75
CA ALA A 67 5.73 -8.86 -9.30
C ALA A 67 5.69 -7.37 -8.89
N ALA A 68 6.37 -6.49 -9.65
CA ALA A 68 6.35 -5.05 -9.37
C ALA A 68 5.01 -4.42 -9.78
N LYS A 69 4.43 -4.92 -10.88
CA LYS A 69 3.07 -4.56 -11.30
C LYS A 69 2.04 -4.96 -10.24
N ALA A 70 2.14 -6.18 -9.71
CA ALA A 70 1.26 -6.66 -8.64
C ALA A 70 1.36 -5.82 -7.37
N ARG A 71 2.55 -5.40 -6.96
CA ARG A 71 2.72 -4.51 -5.79
C ARG A 71 2.07 -3.13 -5.98
N ARG A 72 2.26 -2.53 -7.16
CA ARG A 72 1.65 -1.23 -7.52
C ARG A 72 0.13 -1.35 -7.63
N HIS A 73 -0.36 -2.44 -8.21
CA HIS A 73 -1.78 -2.75 -8.23
C HIS A 73 -2.35 -2.91 -6.81
N ASN A 74 -1.68 -3.65 -5.93
CA ASN A 74 -2.10 -3.79 -4.54
C ASN A 74 -2.18 -2.44 -3.81
N LEU A 75 -1.22 -1.54 -4.03
CA LEU A 75 -1.27 -0.18 -3.50
C LEU A 75 -2.46 0.60 -4.09
N ALA A 76 -2.64 0.57 -5.41
CA ALA A 76 -3.75 1.23 -6.06
C ALA A 76 -5.12 0.74 -5.54
N SER A 77 -5.28 -0.58 -5.40
CA SER A 77 -6.51 -1.18 -4.88
C SER A 77 -6.74 -0.86 -3.41
N PHE A 78 -5.67 -0.77 -2.59
CA PHE A 78 -5.77 -0.26 -1.24
C PHE A 78 -6.28 1.20 -1.20
N LEU A 79 -5.72 2.07 -2.03
CA LEU A 79 -6.13 3.48 -2.08
C LEU A 79 -7.59 3.65 -2.51
N ARG A 80 -8.03 2.88 -3.52
CA ARG A 80 -9.42 2.87 -3.99
C ARG A 80 -10.37 2.31 -2.95
N TYR A 81 -10.00 1.19 -2.33
CA TYR A 81 -10.85 0.50 -1.35
C TYR A 81 -11.16 1.38 -0.13
N TYR A 82 -10.20 2.18 0.32
CA TYR A 82 -10.40 3.14 1.41
C TYR A 82 -10.81 4.55 0.95
N HIS A 83 -11.28 4.67 -0.30
CA HIS A 83 -11.81 5.90 -0.90
C HIS A 83 -10.88 7.11 -0.73
N LEU A 84 -9.59 6.92 -0.99
CA LEU A 84 -8.61 8.02 -1.03
C LEU A 84 -8.55 8.65 -2.42
N THR A 85 -8.63 7.84 -3.47
CA THR A 85 -8.65 8.29 -4.86
C THR A 85 -9.13 7.17 -5.77
N ASP A 86 -9.82 7.53 -6.86
CA ASP A 86 -10.08 6.63 -8.00
C ASP A 86 -8.99 6.76 -9.08
N ASP A 87 -8.36 7.93 -9.17
CA ASP A 87 -7.26 8.24 -10.09
C ASP A 87 -5.92 8.22 -9.36
N VAL A 88 -5.33 7.03 -9.30
CA VAL A 88 -4.05 6.80 -8.61
C VAL A 88 -2.87 7.44 -9.34
N ASN A 89 -2.96 7.65 -10.66
CA ASN A 89 -1.85 8.17 -11.45
C ASN A 89 -1.63 9.67 -11.23
N ASN A 90 -2.69 10.40 -10.86
CA ASN A 90 -2.63 11.83 -10.52
C ASN A 90 -2.69 12.08 -9.00
N TYR A 91 -2.77 11.02 -8.19
CA TYR A 91 -2.81 11.15 -6.73
C TYR A 91 -1.41 11.38 -6.16
N LYS A 92 -1.24 12.54 -5.50
CA LYS A 92 0.01 12.90 -4.81
C LYS A 92 0.14 12.14 -3.50
N LEU A 93 0.46 10.85 -3.62
CA LEU A 93 0.48 9.90 -2.51
C LEU A 93 1.30 10.41 -1.32
N LYS A 94 2.45 11.04 -1.55
CA LYS A 94 3.31 11.55 -0.46
C LYS A 94 2.62 12.63 0.39
N GLU A 95 1.80 13.46 -0.22
CA GLU A 95 1.12 14.59 0.44
C GLU A 95 -0.20 14.13 1.09
N SER A 96 -0.95 13.28 0.39
CA SER A 96 -2.33 12.94 0.77
C SER A 96 -2.46 11.69 1.64
N VAL A 97 -1.39 10.89 1.81
CA VAL A 97 -1.44 9.68 2.65
C VAL A 97 -1.80 9.98 4.11
N ILE A 98 -1.51 11.19 4.59
CA ILE A 98 -1.82 11.59 5.98
C ILE A 98 -3.33 11.53 6.27
N ASP A 99 -4.17 11.67 5.24
CA ASP A 99 -5.62 11.61 5.35
C ASP A 99 -6.15 10.21 5.77
N LEU A 100 -5.28 9.19 5.75
CA LEU A 100 -5.58 7.88 6.33
C LEU A 100 -5.58 7.89 7.85
N VAL A 101 -4.81 8.75 8.50
CA VAL A 101 -4.68 8.74 9.96
C VAL A 101 -6.03 9.08 10.59
N GLY A 102 -6.43 8.26 11.57
CA GLY A 102 -7.75 8.34 12.20
C GLY A 102 -8.87 7.62 11.45
N ARG A 103 -8.65 7.12 10.23
CA ARG A 103 -9.64 6.30 9.52
C ARG A 103 -9.69 4.88 10.08
N GLU A 104 -10.87 4.28 10.04
CA GLU A 104 -11.05 2.84 10.29
C GLU A 104 -10.60 2.02 9.07
N VAL A 105 -9.85 0.96 9.33
CA VAL A 105 -9.47 -0.06 8.35
C VAL A 105 -9.95 -1.44 8.78
N GLU A 106 -10.25 -2.28 7.80
CA GLU A 106 -10.63 -3.66 8.03
C GLU A 106 -9.39 -4.53 8.23
N ILE A 107 -9.45 -5.42 9.22
CA ILE A 107 -8.37 -6.38 9.52
C ILE A 107 -8.90 -7.80 9.36
N VAL A 108 -8.14 -8.61 8.64
CA VAL A 108 -8.44 -10.01 8.33
C VAL A 108 -7.28 -10.93 8.71
N PRO A 109 -7.56 -12.20 9.08
CA PRO A 109 -6.52 -13.19 9.26
C PRO A 109 -6.00 -13.68 7.90
N VAL A 110 -4.68 -13.65 7.71
CA VAL A 110 -3.97 -14.16 6.54
C VAL A 110 -2.81 -15.01 7.02
N GLN A 111 -2.85 -16.32 6.71
CA GLN A 111 -1.79 -17.27 7.05
C GLN A 111 -1.33 -17.20 8.53
N GLY A 112 -2.30 -17.08 9.45
CA GLY A 112 -2.03 -17.02 10.89
C GLY A 112 -1.53 -15.66 11.40
N ARG A 113 -1.56 -14.61 10.58
CA ARG A 113 -1.24 -13.23 10.97
C ARG A 113 -2.42 -12.30 10.69
N LEU A 114 -2.49 -11.18 11.40
CA LEU A 114 -3.43 -10.11 11.06
C LEU A 114 -2.85 -9.24 9.94
N ALA A 115 -3.70 -8.87 8.99
CA ALA A 115 -3.35 -7.97 7.89
C ALA A 115 -4.47 -6.96 7.66
N ILE A 116 -4.09 -5.75 7.23
CA ILE A 116 -5.06 -4.77 6.73
C ILE A 116 -5.63 -5.28 5.42
N TYR A 117 -6.95 -5.41 5.36
CA TYR A 117 -7.67 -5.84 4.17
C TYR A 117 -7.66 -4.73 3.12
N PHE A 118 -7.57 -5.14 1.88
CA PHE A 118 -7.90 -4.35 0.71
C PHE A 118 -8.31 -5.32 -0.39
N SER A 119 -9.26 -4.91 -1.22
CA SER A 119 -9.68 -5.73 -2.35
C SER A 119 -8.48 -5.99 -3.26
N GLN A 120 -8.14 -7.26 -3.47
CA GLN A 120 -7.40 -7.60 -4.67
C GLN A 120 -8.46 -7.68 -5.75
N SER A 121 -8.63 -6.60 -6.50
CA SER A 121 -9.33 -6.65 -7.77
C SER A 121 -8.54 -7.57 -8.70
N SER A 122 -8.73 -8.88 -8.52
CA SER A 122 -8.49 -9.83 -9.58
C SER A 122 -9.34 -9.33 -10.75
N LYS A 123 -8.70 -9.01 -11.88
CA LYS A 123 -9.38 -9.22 -13.15
C LYS A 123 -9.70 -10.70 -13.20
N ARG A 124 -10.85 -11.08 -12.64
CA ARG A 124 -11.52 -12.33 -12.95
C ARG A 124 -12.05 -12.15 -14.36
N GLY A 125 -11.16 -12.33 -15.33
CA GLY A 125 -11.58 -12.69 -16.67
C GLY A 125 -12.07 -14.13 -16.62
N ASP A 126 -13.31 -14.33 -16.20
CA ASP A 126 -14.07 -15.53 -16.46
C ASP A 126 -15.25 -15.14 -17.38
N ASN A 127 -15.10 -15.54 -18.64
CA ASN A 127 -16.15 -15.91 -19.61
C ASN A 127 -17.21 -14.89 -20.03
N ALA A 128 -17.05 -14.38 -21.26
CA ALA A 128 -18.02 -14.56 -22.35
C ALA A 128 -17.29 -14.52 -23.71
#